data_AF-A0A3L8BZZ7-F1
#
_entry.id   AF-A0A3L8BZZ7-F1
#
_cell.length_a   1.000
_cell.length_b   1.000
_cell.length_c   1.000
_cell.angle_alpha   90.00
_cell.angle_beta   90.00
_cell.angle_gamma   90.00
#
_symmetry.space_group_name_H-M   'P 1'
#
loop_
_entity.id
_entity.type
_entity.pdbx_description
1 polymer ?
#
loop_
_entity_poly.entity_id
_entity_poly.type
_entity_poly.pdbx_seq_one_letter_code
_entity_poly.pdbx_strand_id
1 'polypeptide(L)'
;MQHLTFIRHPRYAQAFVDYLISLGLSASIQIRDDGANIFIEREEELPAALEELQRFLNEPNHERYRQASWLVAEDNAEQAEQLSGVYRGITFARIMKLSGVVTKTVIAICLGVYILTSQGMDAVARSPFMFFNSFEALLDSGQLWRWITPAFIHFGIFHFMFNMS
;
A
#
# COMPACT_ATOMS: atom_id res chain seq x y z
N MET A 1 -26.49 -17.54 5.87
CA MET A 1 -25.07 -17.16 5.95
C MET A 1 -24.31 -18.13 6.86
N GLN A 2 -23.47 -18.97 6.26
CA GLN A 2 -22.56 -19.91 6.92
C GLN A 2 -21.12 -19.53 6.57
N HIS A 3 -20.21 -19.53 7.54
CA HIS A 3 -18.79 -19.26 7.28
C HIS A 3 -18.14 -20.48 6.64
N LEU A 4 -17.45 -20.27 5.51
CA LEU A 4 -16.79 -21.33 4.76
C LEU A 4 -15.31 -21.42 5.15
N THR A 5 -14.57 -20.32 4.98
CA THR A 5 -13.13 -20.30 5.25
C THR A 5 -12.59 -18.87 5.33
N PHE A 6 -11.32 -18.75 5.74
CA PHE A 6 -10.54 -17.53 5.67
C PHE A 6 -9.35 -17.72 4.73
N ILE A 7 -9.18 -16.81 3.78
CA ILE A 7 -8.06 -16.80 2.85
C ILE A 7 -7.26 -15.52 3.06
N ARG A 8 -5.97 -15.68 3.41
CA ARG A 8 -5.05 -14.55 3.72
C ARG A 8 -4.82 -13.60 2.55
N HIS A 9 -4.92 -14.08 1.31
CA HIS A 9 -4.65 -13.26 0.13
C HIS A 9 -5.98 -12.84 -0.53
N PRO A 10 -6.38 -11.56 -0.45
CA PRO A 10 -7.73 -11.13 -0.85
C PRO A 10 -8.07 -11.39 -2.32
N ARG A 11 -7.10 -11.32 -3.25
CA ARG A 11 -7.34 -11.70 -4.65
C ARG A 11 -7.63 -13.19 -4.84
N TYR A 12 -7.02 -14.06 -4.03
CA TYR A 12 -7.35 -15.49 -4.09
C TYR A 12 -8.73 -15.74 -3.51
N ALA A 13 -9.08 -15.03 -2.44
CA ALA A 13 -10.42 -15.09 -1.86
C ALA A 13 -11.49 -14.64 -2.87
N GLN A 14 -11.27 -13.51 -3.55
CA GLN A 14 -12.18 -13.01 -4.58
C GLN A 14 -12.30 -14.00 -5.74
N ALA A 15 -11.18 -14.46 -6.30
CA ALA A 15 -11.20 -15.40 -7.43
C ALA A 15 -11.93 -16.71 -7.09
N PHE A 16 -11.84 -17.17 -5.83
CA PHE A 16 -12.59 -18.32 -5.36
C PHE A 16 -14.09 -18.00 -5.22
N VAL A 17 -14.46 -16.84 -4.68
CA VAL A 17 -15.87 -16.40 -4.57
C VAL A 17 -16.51 -16.22 -5.95
N ASP A 18 -15.82 -15.57 -6.89
CA ASP A 18 -16.29 -15.42 -8.27
C ASP A 18 -16.52 -16.78 -8.92
N TYR A 19 -15.64 -17.75 -8.65
CA TYR A 19 -15.78 -19.11 -9.13
C TYR A 19 -16.99 -19.82 -8.52
N LEU A 20 -17.21 -19.72 -7.21
CA LEU A 20 -18.41 -20.28 -6.58
C LEU A 20 -19.70 -19.67 -7.18
N ILE A 21 -19.71 -18.35 -7.41
CA ILE A 21 -20.83 -17.66 -8.07
C ILE A 21 -21.00 -18.17 -9.51
N SER A 22 -19.91 -18.40 -10.25
CA SER A 22 -19.97 -18.95 -11.61
C SER A 22 -20.55 -20.38 -11.68
N LEU A 23 -20.46 -21.13 -10.58
CA LEU A 23 -21.11 -22.44 -10.40
C LEU A 23 -22.58 -22.33 -9.96
N GLY A 24 -23.10 -21.11 -9.77
CA GLY A 24 -24.47 -20.85 -9.31
C GLY A 24 -24.63 -20.85 -7.79
N LEU A 25 -23.54 -20.95 -7.03
CA LEU A 25 -23.58 -20.93 -5.58
C LEU A 25 -23.67 -19.48 -5.08
N SER A 26 -24.47 -19.23 -4.04
CA SER A 26 -24.55 -17.90 -3.45
C SER A 26 -23.47 -17.72 -2.40
N ALA A 27 -22.33 -17.19 -2.84
CA ALA A 27 -21.17 -16.88 -2.01
C ALA A 27 -21.00 -15.36 -1.81
N SER A 28 -20.51 -14.97 -0.65
CA SER A 28 -20.16 -13.59 -0.31
C SER A 28 -18.78 -13.50 0.35
N ILE A 29 -18.13 -12.34 0.22
CA ILE A 29 -16.79 -12.06 0.74
C ILE A 29 -16.81 -10.89 1.71
N GLN A 30 -16.04 -11.00 2.79
CA GLN A 30 -15.79 -9.91 3.72
C GLN A 30 -14.27 -9.68 3.83
N ILE A 31 -13.80 -8.57 3.25
CA ILE A 31 -12.38 -8.19 3.24
C ILE A 31 -11.99 -7.61 4.61
N ARG A 32 -10.82 -8.01 5.10
CA ARG A 32 -10.18 -7.54 6.34
C ARG A 32 -8.74 -7.12 6.05
N ASP A 33 -8.07 -6.51 7.03
CA ASP A 33 -6.69 -6.06 6.89
C ASP A 33 -5.68 -7.21 6.67
N ASP A 34 -6.00 -8.42 7.15
CA ASP A 34 -5.13 -9.60 7.14
C ASP A 34 -5.57 -10.69 6.14
N GLY A 35 -6.64 -10.46 5.37
CA GLY A 35 -7.18 -11.42 4.41
C GLY A 35 -8.66 -11.19 4.13
N ALA A 36 -9.39 -12.26 3.84
CA ALA A 36 -10.83 -12.19 3.63
C ALA A 36 -11.53 -13.45 4.14
N ASN A 37 -12.70 -13.25 4.76
CA ASN A 37 -13.63 -14.32 5.10
C ASN A 37 -14.58 -14.57 3.94
N ILE A 38 -14.90 -15.84 3.72
CA ILE A 38 -15.82 -16.29 2.67
C ILE A 38 -17.01 -16.94 3.34
N PHE A 39 -18.20 -16.59 2.87
CA PHE A 39 -19.47 -17.07 3.39
C PHE A 39 -20.31 -17.65 2.26
N ILE A 40 -21.15 -18.63 2.62
CA ILE A 40 -22.20 -19.18 1.75
C ILE A 40 -23.55 -18.76 2.32
N GLU A 41 -24.43 -18.24 1.47
CA GLU A 41 -25.74 -17.72 1.90
C GLU A 41 -26.68 -18.86 2.33
N ARG A 42 -26.72 -19.94 1.52
CA ARG A 42 -27.60 -21.10 1.70
C ARG A 42 -26.86 -22.29 2.32
N GLU A 43 -27.39 -22.84 3.41
CA GLU A 43 -26.74 -23.96 4.11
C GLU A 43 -26.67 -25.24 3.28
N GLU A 44 -27.66 -25.48 2.42
CA GLU A 44 -27.69 -26.62 1.48
C GLU A 44 -26.54 -26.62 0.46
N GLU A 45 -25.89 -25.48 0.23
CA GLU A 45 -24.76 -25.33 -0.69
C GLU A 45 -23.41 -25.53 -0.03
N LEU A 46 -23.37 -25.54 1.31
CA LEU A 46 -22.14 -25.65 2.09
C LEU A 46 -21.34 -26.92 1.75
N PRO A 47 -21.94 -28.11 1.59
CA PRO A 47 -21.19 -29.31 1.22
C PRO A 47 -20.48 -29.19 -0.14
N ALA A 48 -21.17 -28.64 -1.15
CA ALA A 48 -20.59 -28.43 -2.48
C ALA A 48 -19.47 -27.39 -2.44
N ALA A 49 -19.66 -26.30 -1.68
CA ALA A 49 -18.64 -25.28 -1.51
C ALA A 49 -17.38 -25.78 -0.79
N LEU A 50 -17.52 -26.71 0.17
CA LEU A 50 -16.40 -27.35 0.85
C LEU A 50 -15.59 -28.25 -0.08
N GLU A 51 -16.24 -28.96 -1.00
CA GLU A 51 -15.56 -29.77 -2.01
C GLU A 51 -14.73 -28.89 -2.96
N GLU A 52 -15.33 -27.82 -3.50
CA GLU A 52 -14.61 -26.88 -4.36
C GLU A 52 -13.52 -26.12 -3.59
N LEU A 53 -13.68 -25.88 -2.29
CA LEU A 53 -12.62 -25.31 -1.45
C LEU A 53 -11.41 -26.23 -1.39
N GLN A 54 -11.59 -27.54 -1.20
CA GLN A 54 -10.46 -28.48 -1.21
C GLN A 54 -9.73 -28.44 -2.56
N ARG A 55 -10.47 -28.36 -3.67
CA ARG A 55 -9.89 -28.23 -4.99
C ARG A 55 -9.12 -26.92 -5.16
N PHE A 56 -9.66 -25.82 -4.67
CA PHE A 56 -9.01 -24.52 -4.68
C PHE A 56 -7.71 -24.52 -3.87
N LEU A 57 -7.69 -25.15 -2.69
CA LEU A 57 -6.50 -25.24 -1.85
C LEU A 57 -5.39 -26.07 -2.50
N ASN A 58 -5.75 -27.09 -3.27
CA ASN A 58 -4.78 -27.91 -4.01
C ASN A 58 -4.25 -27.20 -5.27
N GLU A 59 -5.10 -26.46 -5.98
CA GLU A 59 -4.76 -25.85 -7.28
C GLU A 59 -5.10 -24.34 -7.37
N PRO A 60 -4.67 -23.48 -6.44
CA PRO A 60 -5.19 -22.10 -6.31
C PRO A 60 -4.90 -21.20 -7.52
N ASN A 61 -3.95 -21.59 -8.36
CA ASN A 61 -3.53 -20.86 -9.57
C ASN A 61 -4.16 -21.38 -10.87
N HIS A 62 -5.09 -22.33 -10.79
CA HIS A 62 -5.73 -22.87 -11.98
C HIS A 62 -6.49 -21.79 -12.75
N GLU A 63 -6.46 -21.88 -14.08
CA GLU A 63 -7.05 -20.87 -14.97
C GLU A 63 -8.55 -20.60 -14.74
N ARG A 64 -9.30 -21.59 -14.22
CA ARG A 64 -10.74 -21.51 -13.96
C ARG A 64 -11.10 -20.37 -13.01
N TYR A 65 -10.27 -20.11 -11.99
CA TYR A 65 -10.51 -19.05 -11.02
C TYR A 65 -10.24 -17.67 -11.62
N ARG A 66 -9.31 -17.58 -12.58
CA ARG A 66 -9.07 -16.34 -13.32
C ARG A 66 -10.17 -16.04 -14.33
N GLN A 67 -10.71 -17.07 -14.98
CA GLN A 67 -11.80 -16.94 -15.95
C GLN A 67 -13.11 -16.53 -15.26
N ALA A 68 -13.42 -17.11 -14.10
CA ALA A 68 -14.62 -16.79 -13.33
C ALA A 68 -14.71 -15.31 -12.93
N SER A 69 -13.58 -14.68 -12.56
CA SER A 69 -13.54 -13.25 -12.22
C SER A 69 -13.98 -12.32 -13.36
N TRP A 70 -13.85 -12.73 -14.63
CA TRP A 70 -14.33 -11.93 -15.77
C TRP A 70 -15.84 -12.07 -15.99
N LEU A 71 -16.41 -13.22 -15.65
CA LEU A 71 -17.84 -13.51 -15.84
C LEU A 71 -18.71 -12.83 -14.76
N VAL A 72 -18.13 -12.53 -13.60
CA VAL A 72 -18.83 -11.93 -12.44
C VAL A 72 -18.56 -10.41 -12.33
N ALA A 73 -17.69 -9.86 -13.17
CA ALA A 73 -17.22 -8.48 -13.10
C ALA A 73 -18.29 -7.40 -13.34
N GLU A 74 -19.44 -7.75 -13.92
CA GLU A 74 -20.43 -6.77 -14.38
C GLU A 74 -21.25 -6.10 -13.26
N ASP A 75 -21.25 -6.65 -12.03
CA ASP A 75 -22.17 -6.20 -10.95
C ASP A 75 -21.49 -5.75 -9.64
N ASN A 76 -20.15 -5.73 -9.55
CA ASN A 76 -19.43 -5.55 -8.27
C ASN A 76 -18.38 -4.42 -8.26
N ALA A 77 -18.78 -3.21 -8.69
CA ALA A 77 -17.92 -2.01 -8.64
C ALA A 77 -17.43 -1.68 -7.21
N GLU A 78 -18.26 -1.91 -6.18
CA GLU A 78 -17.91 -1.65 -4.78
C GLU A 78 -16.84 -2.62 -4.24
N GLN A 79 -16.91 -3.91 -4.60
CA GLN A 79 -15.91 -4.90 -4.20
C GLN A 79 -14.56 -4.67 -4.89
N ALA A 80 -14.59 -4.26 -6.16
CA ALA A 80 -13.40 -3.86 -6.90
C ALA A 80 -12.70 -2.64 -6.24
N GLU A 81 -13.46 -1.67 -5.71
CA GLU A 81 -12.92 -0.54 -4.97
C GLU A 81 -12.25 -0.97 -3.66
N GLN A 82 -12.85 -1.88 -2.89
CA GLN A 82 -12.28 -2.40 -1.66
C GLN A 82 -10.99 -3.20 -1.90
N LEU A 83 -10.95 -4.04 -2.93
CA LEU A 83 -9.73 -4.72 -3.37
C LEU A 83 -8.66 -3.72 -3.84
N SER A 84 -9.05 -2.64 -4.52
CA SER A 84 -8.13 -1.57 -4.91
C SER A 84 -7.51 -0.89 -3.68
N GLY A 85 -8.24 -0.77 -2.57
CA GLY A 85 -7.72 -0.24 -1.31
C GLY A 85 -6.66 -1.14 -0.65
N VAL A 86 -6.80 -2.45 -0.80
CA VAL A 86 -5.83 -3.43 -0.28
C VAL A 86 -4.59 -3.55 -1.18
N TYR A 87 -4.76 -3.47 -2.51
CA TYR A 87 -3.69 -3.60 -3.50
C TYR A 87 -3.09 -2.29 -4.01
N ARG A 88 -3.63 -1.12 -3.64
CA ARG A 88 -2.88 0.13 -3.70
C ARG A 88 -1.73 0.00 -2.70
N GLY A 89 -0.61 -0.51 -3.20
CA GLY A 89 0.68 -0.53 -2.51
C GLY A 89 0.92 0.81 -1.83
N ILE A 90 1.73 0.80 -0.77
CA ILE A 90 2.01 1.93 0.14
C ILE A 90 1.99 3.25 -0.63
N THR A 91 0.82 3.89 -0.68
CA THR A 91 0.65 5.10 -1.48
C THR A 91 1.06 6.26 -0.59
N PHE A 92 1.63 7.31 -1.16
CA PHE A 92 1.95 8.53 -0.40
C PHE A 92 0.77 9.00 0.48
N ALA A 93 -0.46 8.91 -0.04
CA ALA A 93 -1.68 9.22 0.71
C ALA A 93 -1.91 8.30 1.93
N ARG A 94 -1.58 7.01 1.85
CA ARG A 94 -1.71 6.05 2.95
C ARG A 94 -0.61 6.26 4.00
N ILE A 95 0.63 6.54 3.59
CA ILE A 95 1.73 6.91 4.49
C ILE A 95 1.35 8.17 5.27
N MET A 96 0.86 9.20 4.59
CA MET A 96 0.43 10.45 5.23
C MET A 96 -0.79 10.26 6.14
N LYS A 97 -1.67 9.30 5.85
CA LYS A 97 -2.80 8.97 6.73
C LYS A 97 -2.34 8.23 8.01
N LEU A 98 -1.36 7.35 7.88
CA LEU A 98 -0.85 6.51 8.97
C LEU A 98 0.29 7.16 9.77
N SER A 99 0.91 8.22 9.25
CA SER A 99 2.05 8.87 9.89
C SER A 99 1.64 9.83 11.02
N GLY A 100 2.45 9.86 12.06
CA GLY A 100 2.29 10.78 13.19
C GLY A 100 2.67 12.21 12.84
N VAL A 101 2.31 13.16 13.72
CA VAL A 101 2.58 14.60 13.53
C VAL A 101 4.08 14.88 13.30
N VAL A 102 4.96 14.20 14.04
CA VAL A 102 6.42 14.36 13.89
C VAL A 102 6.88 14.05 12.47
N THR A 103 6.48 12.90 11.91
CA THR A 103 6.84 12.50 10.56
C THR A 103 6.33 13.50 9.52
N LYS A 104 5.09 13.98 9.67
CA LYS A 104 4.52 14.99 8.75
C LYS A 104 5.31 16.30 8.79
N THR A 105 5.72 16.74 9.98
CA THR A 105 6.55 17.92 10.13
C THR A 105 7.90 17.76 9.45
N VAL A 106 8.56 16.61 9.62
CA VAL A 106 9.83 16.32 8.94
C VAL A 106 9.67 16.32 7.43
N ILE A 107 8.64 15.66 6.89
CA ILE A 107 8.33 15.65 5.45
C ILE A 107 8.10 17.08 4.94
N ALA A 108 7.35 17.91 5.68
CA ALA A 108 7.10 19.30 5.31
C ALA A 108 8.39 20.13 5.29
N ILE A 109 9.29 19.93 6.26
CA ILE A 109 10.62 20.57 6.28
C ILE A 109 11.44 20.12 5.08
N CYS A 110 11.53 18.82 4.81
CA CYS A 110 12.24 18.28 3.64
C CYS A 110 11.71 18.87 2.32
N LEU A 111 10.39 18.97 2.16
CA LEU A 111 9.77 19.55 0.98
C LEU A 111 10.11 21.04 0.83
N GLY A 112 10.04 21.80 1.92
CA GLY A 112 10.42 23.22 1.93
C GLY A 112 11.87 23.43 1.52
N VAL A 113 12.79 22.68 2.13
CA VAL A 113 14.23 22.71 1.79
C VAL A 113 14.47 22.30 0.34
N TYR A 114 13.80 21.26 -0.14
CA TYR A 114 13.91 20.78 -1.52
C TYR A 114 13.53 21.87 -2.55
N ILE A 115 12.43 22.59 -2.32
CA ILE A 115 12.00 23.69 -3.19
C ILE A 115 12.96 24.88 -3.09
N LEU A 116 13.29 25.31 -1.87
CA LEU A 116 14.14 26.48 -1.62
C LEU A 116 15.55 26.33 -2.19
N THR A 117 16.08 25.11 -2.24
CA THR A 117 17.43 24.83 -2.75
C THR A 117 17.46 24.48 -4.24
N SER A 118 16.35 24.67 -4.96
CA SER A 118 16.21 24.24 -6.36
C SER A 118 16.61 22.77 -6.54
N GLN A 119 15.99 21.90 -5.74
CA GLN A 119 16.27 20.46 -5.72
C GLN A 119 17.72 20.14 -5.36
N GLY A 120 18.32 20.93 -4.46
CA GLY A 120 19.72 20.84 -4.06
C GLY A 120 20.73 21.37 -5.09
N MET A 121 20.30 21.86 -6.25
CA MET A 121 21.21 22.31 -7.31
C MET A 121 21.76 23.72 -7.07
N ASP A 122 21.03 24.56 -6.33
CA ASP A 122 21.51 25.90 -5.97
C ASP A 122 22.54 25.80 -4.83
N ALA A 123 23.81 26.03 -5.18
CA ALA A 123 24.92 25.98 -4.25
C ALA A 123 24.88 27.05 -3.15
N VAL A 124 24.32 28.22 -3.45
CA VAL A 124 24.21 29.32 -2.49
C VAL A 124 23.06 29.04 -1.53
N ALA A 125 21.90 28.65 -2.06
CA ALA A 125 20.74 28.33 -1.24
C ALA A 125 20.94 27.08 -0.35
N ARG A 126 21.70 26.08 -0.81
CA ARG A 126 21.99 24.87 -0.01
C ARG A 126 23.09 25.09 1.03
N SER A 127 24.01 26.03 0.81
CA SER A 127 25.19 26.24 1.66
C SER A 127 24.89 26.35 3.16
N PRO A 128 23.84 27.06 3.61
CA PRO A 128 23.50 27.16 5.04
C PRO A 128 23.11 25.83 5.70
N PHE A 129 22.62 24.87 4.90
CA PHE A 129 22.13 23.57 5.36
C PHE A 129 23.20 22.49 5.32
N MET A 130 24.30 22.71 4.59
CA MET A 130 25.41 21.76 4.45
C MET A 130 26.39 21.85 5.61
N PHE A 131 27.27 20.84 5.73
CA PHE A 131 28.38 20.85 6.68
C PHE A 131 29.32 22.05 6.48
N PHE A 132 30.17 22.29 7.47
CA PHE A 132 31.15 23.37 7.47
C PHE A 132 32.17 23.20 6.34
N ASN A 133 32.55 24.32 5.71
CA ASN A 133 33.49 24.32 4.58
C ASN A 133 34.96 24.31 5.02
N SER A 134 35.26 24.52 6.31
CA SER A 134 36.61 24.44 6.88
C SER A 134 36.58 24.08 8.36
N PHE A 135 37.74 23.67 8.89
CA PHE A 135 37.91 23.39 10.31
C PHE A 135 37.86 24.65 11.18
N GLU A 136 38.29 25.82 10.68
CA GLU A 136 38.10 27.07 11.43
C GLU A 136 36.61 27.45 11.53
N ALA A 137 35.85 27.30 10.43
CA ALA A 137 34.42 27.56 10.41
C ALA A 137 33.65 26.60 11.33
N LEU A 138 34.14 25.38 11.52
CA LEU A 138 33.60 24.44 12.48
C LEU A 138 33.74 24.93 13.93
N LEU A 139 34.91 25.48 14.27
CA LEU A 139 35.24 25.88 15.64
C LEU A 139 34.64 27.23 16.05
N ASP A 140 34.42 28.15 15.10
CA ASP A 140 34.13 29.56 15.41
C ASP A 140 32.73 30.05 14.98
N SER A 141 31.95 29.25 14.23
CA SER A 141 30.71 29.77 13.63
C SER A 141 29.48 29.73 14.53
N GLY A 142 29.45 28.90 15.57
CA GLY A 142 28.26 28.67 16.40
C GLY A 142 27.07 28.03 15.66
N GLN A 143 27.25 27.54 14.43
CA GLN A 143 26.16 27.06 13.55
C GLN A 143 25.83 25.58 13.81
N LEU A 144 25.40 25.24 15.03
CA LEU A 144 25.18 23.86 15.48
C LEU A 144 24.16 23.08 14.64
N TRP A 145 23.22 23.75 13.99
CA TRP A 145 22.22 23.10 13.13
C TRP A 145 22.84 22.38 11.93
N ARG A 146 24.03 22.80 11.46
CA ARG A 146 24.73 22.20 10.31
C ARG A 146 25.13 20.73 10.50
N TRP A 147 25.06 20.22 11.72
CA TRP A 147 25.23 18.80 11.99
C TRP A 147 24.02 17.95 11.58
N ILE A 148 22.83 18.56 11.54
CA ILE A 148 21.56 17.87 11.32
C ILE A 148 20.94 18.27 9.99
N THR A 149 21.02 19.55 9.62
CA THR A 149 20.38 20.08 8.41
C THR A 149 20.77 19.41 7.08
N PRO A 150 21.97 18.81 6.91
CA PRO A 150 22.28 18.07 5.69
C PRO A 150 21.30 16.92 5.43
N ALA A 151 20.69 16.35 6.46
CA ALA A 151 19.70 15.28 6.34
C ALA A 151 18.40 15.71 5.62
N PHE A 152 18.13 17.02 5.52
CA PHE A 152 16.95 17.54 4.84
C PHE A 152 17.20 17.85 3.34
N ILE A 153 18.45 17.78 2.88
CA ILE A 153 18.83 18.10 1.50
C ILE A 153 18.59 16.89 0.59
N HIS A 154 17.90 17.12 -0.53
CA HIS A 154 17.60 16.09 -1.52
C HIS A 154 17.92 16.58 -2.93
N PHE A 155 18.59 15.73 -3.73
CA PHE A 155 18.99 16.06 -5.09
C PHE A 155 18.06 15.41 -6.13
N GLY A 156 17.32 16.23 -6.87
CA GLY A 156 16.42 15.74 -7.92
C GLY A 156 15.17 15.01 -7.39
N ILE A 157 14.21 14.81 -8.29
CA ILE A 157 12.88 14.30 -7.93
C ILE A 157 12.89 12.86 -7.44
N PHE A 158 13.71 11.99 -8.02
CA PHE A 158 13.75 10.58 -7.65
C PHE A 158 14.30 10.37 -6.24
N HIS A 159 15.43 11.01 -5.90
CA HIS A 159 15.99 10.92 -4.54
C HIS A 159 14.99 11.42 -3.51
N PHE A 160 14.28 12.51 -3.80
CA PHE A 160 13.23 13.01 -2.92
C PHE A 160 12.09 12.00 -2.76
N MET A 161 11.52 11.50 -3.85
CA MET A 161 10.39 10.57 -3.80
C MET A 161 10.71 9.25 -3.08
N PHE A 162 11.87 8.65 -3.32
CA PHE A 162 12.28 7.40 -2.66
C PHE A 162 12.51 7.56 -1.14
N ASN A 163 12.92 8.74 -0.66
CA ASN A 163 13.07 8.98 0.78
C ASN A 163 11.74 9.33 1.47
N MET A 164 10.71 9.72 0.70
CA MET A 164 9.39 10.11 1.22
C MET A 164 8.33 9.00 1.07
N SER A 165 8.68 7.87 0.49
CA SER A 165 7.88 6.64 0.38
C SER A 165 8.14 5.70 1.56
#